data_AF-A0AA88CNS5-F1
#
_entry.id   AF-A0AA88CNS5-F1
#
_cell.length_a   1.000
_cell.length_b   1.000
_cell.length_c   1.000
_cell.angle_alpha   90.00
_cell.angle_beta   90.00
_cell.angle_gamma   90.00
#
_symmetry.space_group_name_H-M   'P 1'
#
loop_
_entity.id
_entity.type
_entity.pdbx_description
1 polymer ?
#
loop_
_entity_poly.entity_id
_entity_poly.type
_entity_poly.pdbx_seq_one_letter_code
_entity_poly.pdbx_strand_id
1 'polypeptide(L)'
;MTVVVNIEPCPKDATRRGPLEGRLSSCINNESFVLPQNASMLEAFYYGNRSGVYTTDFPDNPPLTFDYTNTNFSFDESLIYAPKSTKAKKLKFNATEEIVFQSTAFLAVGSH
;
A
#
# COMPACT_ATOMS: atom_id res chain seq x y z
N MET A 1 8.03 7.80 3.80
CA MET A 1 6.98 6.86 3.36
C MET A 1 5.71 7.09 4.17
N THR A 2 4.54 7.10 3.54
CA THR A 2 3.26 7.17 4.26
C THR A 2 2.71 5.79 4.55
N VAL A 3 2.09 5.60 5.72
CA VAL A 3 1.40 4.37 6.11
C VAL A 3 -0.05 4.72 6.38
N VAL A 4 -0.96 4.02 5.71
CA VAL A 4 -2.39 4.37 5.69
C VAL A 4 -3.24 3.13 5.96
N VAL A 5 -4.24 3.29 6.82
CA VAL A 5 -5.40 2.38 6.89
C VAL A 5 -6.46 2.95 5.96
N ASN A 6 -6.86 2.16 4.97
CA ASN A 6 -7.69 2.61 3.86
C ASN A 6 -8.82 1.60 3.60
N ILE A 7 -9.64 1.81 2.57
CA ILE A 7 -10.74 0.91 2.20
C ILE A 7 -10.42 0.27 0.85
N GLU A 8 -10.85 -0.96 0.66
CA GLU A 8 -10.97 -1.54 -0.67
C GLU A 8 -12.43 -1.92 -0.97
N PRO A 9 -12.89 -1.75 -2.22
CA PRO A 9 -14.24 -2.15 -2.60
C PRO A 9 -14.47 -3.65 -2.39
N CYS A 10 -15.63 -4.00 -1.83
CA CYS A 10 -16.06 -5.40 -1.74
C CYS A 10 -16.52 -5.91 -3.11
N PRO A 11 -16.23 -7.18 -3.46
CA PRO A 11 -16.89 -7.86 -4.56
C PRO A 11 -18.41 -7.80 -4.40
N LYS A 12 -19.15 -7.80 -5.51
CA LYS A 12 -20.62 -7.65 -5.50
C LYS A 12 -21.33 -8.68 -4.63
N ASP A 13 -20.78 -9.89 -4.55
CA ASP A 13 -21.35 -11.03 -3.83
C ASP A 13 -20.79 -11.20 -2.41
N ALA A 14 -19.92 -10.28 -1.95
CA ALA A 14 -19.33 -10.34 -0.63
C ALA A 14 -20.15 -9.54 0.39
N THR A 15 -20.20 -10.04 1.63
CA THR A 15 -20.84 -9.34 2.75
C THR A 15 -20.12 -8.03 3.05
N ARG A 16 -20.83 -6.91 2.92
CA ARG A 16 -20.32 -5.57 3.19
C ARG A 16 -20.44 -5.27 4.68
N ARG A 17 -19.31 -5.20 5.39
CA ARG A 17 -19.28 -4.96 6.86
C ARG A 17 -18.30 -3.87 7.30
N GLY A 18 -17.51 -3.30 6.38
CA GLY A 18 -16.59 -2.23 6.69
C GLY A 18 -17.18 -0.82 6.43
N PRO A 19 -16.40 0.23 6.74
CA PRO A 19 -16.76 1.60 6.39
C PRO A 19 -17.00 1.75 4.87
N LEU A 20 -17.86 2.68 4.48
CA LEU A 20 -18.25 2.91 3.07
C LEU A 20 -18.66 1.63 2.32
N GLU A 21 -19.27 0.67 3.02
CA GLU A 21 -19.63 -0.66 2.51
C GLU A 21 -18.47 -1.51 1.94
N GLY A 22 -17.23 -1.09 2.16
CA GLY A 22 -16.03 -1.81 1.72
C GLY A 22 -15.51 -2.78 2.77
N ARG A 23 -14.27 -3.20 2.60
CA ARG A 23 -13.48 -3.91 3.62
C ARG A 23 -12.22 -3.10 3.93
N LEU A 24 -11.74 -3.20 5.16
CA LEU A 24 -10.52 -2.52 5.58
C LEU A 24 -9.32 -3.03 4.79
N SER A 25 -8.46 -2.10 4.42
CA SER A 25 -7.21 -2.37 3.74
C SER A 25 -6.10 -1.48 4.31
N SER A 26 -4.89 -1.67 3.81
CA SER A 26 -3.77 -0.78 4.11
C SER A 26 -2.87 -0.61 2.89
N CYS A 27 -2.16 0.52 2.87
CA CYS A 27 -1.18 0.83 1.85
C CYS A 27 0.02 1.58 2.41
N ILE A 28 1.14 1.52 1.68
CA ILE A 28 2.34 2.33 1.92
C ILE A 28 2.61 3.13 0.64
N ASN A 29 2.78 4.45 0.74
CA ASN A 29 2.97 5.32 -0.43
C ASN A 29 1.91 5.11 -1.54
N ASN A 30 0.64 4.87 -1.14
CA ASN A 30 -0.47 4.56 -2.06
C ASN A 30 -0.32 3.25 -2.86
N GLU A 31 0.43 2.27 -2.34
CA GLU A 31 0.54 0.92 -2.90
C GLU A 31 0.03 -0.10 -1.86
N SER A 32 -1.07 -0.79 -2.17
CA SER A 32 -1.64 -1.81 -1.28
C SER A 32 -1.14 -3.20 -1.69
N PHE A 33 -0.24 -3.74 -0.87
CA PHE A 33 0.50 -4.95 -1.20
C PHE A 33 -0.40 -6.20 -1.28
N VAL A 34 -0.27 -6.96 -2.37
CA VAL A 34 -0.93 -8.26 -2.54
C VAL A 34 0.13 -9.35 -2.70
N LEU A 35 -0.09 -10.47 -2.03
CA LEU A 35 0.78 -11.64 -2.14
C LEU A 35 0.69 -12.25 -3.55
N PRO A 36 1.83 -12.53 -4.21
CA PRO A 36 1.82 -13.22 -5.49
C PRO A 36 1.28 -14.64 -5.33
N GLN A 37 0.44 -15.08 -6.29
CA GLN A 37 -0.26 -16.37 -6.22
C GLN A 37 0.49 -17.53 -6.89
N ASN A 38 1.30 -17.24 -7.91
CA ASN A 38 1.91 -18.26 -8.75
C ASN A 38 3.33 -18.67 -8.31
N ALA A 39 4.00 -17.83 -7.52
CA ALA A 39 5.41 -17.98 -7.16
C ALA A 39 5.77 -17.10 -5.96
N SER A 40 6.80 -17.49 -5.20
CA SER A 40 7.39 -16.59 -4.21
C SER A 40 8.24 -15.50 -4.89
N MET A 41 8.32 -14.31 -4.27
CA MET A 41 9.19 -13.23 -4.76
C MET A 41 10.67 -13.63 -4.73
N LEU A 42 11.09 -14.44 -3.74
CA LEU A 42 12.46 -14.92 -3.63
C LEU A 42 12.83 -15.84 -4.79
N GLU A 43 11.94 -16.77 -5.15
CA GLU A 43 12.13 -17.67 -6.28
C GLU A 43 12.18 -16.89 -7.60
N ALA A 44 11.28 -15.92 -7.78
CA ALA A 44 11.29 -15.04 -8.95
C ALA A 44 12.57 -14.21 -9.05
N PHE A 45 13.08 -13.70 -7.93
CA PHE A 45 14.34 -12.96 -7.86
C PHE A 45 15.54 -13.84 -8.23
N TYR A 46 15.60 -15.07 -7.71
CA TYR A 46 16.76 -15.95 -7.89
C TYR A 46 16.85 -16.54 -9.30
N TYR A 47 15.72 -16.99 -9.85
CA TYR A 47 15.71 -17.66 -11.17
C TYR A 47 15.51 -16.70 -12.34
N GLY A 48 15.08 -15.45 -12.10
CA GLY A 48 14.94 -14.40 -13.11
C GLY A 48 13.94 -14.67 -14.25
N ASN A 49 13.34 -15.86 -14.31
CA ASN A 49 12.48 -16.32 -15.40
C ASN A 49 10.97 -16.14 -15.12
N ARG A 50 10.60 -15.64 -13.94
CA ARG A 50 9.19 -15.43 -13.55
C ARG A 50 8.79 -13.98 -13.69
N SER A 51 8.52 -13.57 -14.93
CA SER A 51 7.92 -12.26 -15.22
C SER A 51 6.52 -12.17 -14.60
N GLY A 52 6.16 -10.98 -14.11
CA GLY A 52 4.82 -10.70 -13.58
C GLY A 52 4.57 -11.11 -12.12
N VAL A 53 5.56 -11.65 -11.39
CA VAL A 53 5.41 -11.97 -9.96
C VAL A 53 5.45 -10.71 -9.10
N TYR A 54 6.38 -9.80 -9.40
CA TYR A 54 6.50 -8.50 -8.74
C TYR A 54 7.27 -7.53 -9.65
N THR A 55 7.21 -6.24 -9.36
CA THR A 55 8.02 -5.20 -10.01
C THR A 55 8.94 -4.50 -9.00
N THR A 56 10.02 -3.86 -9.48
CA THR A 56 11.05 -3.24 -8.61
C THR A 56 10.93 -1.72 -8.49
N ASP A 57 9.79 -1.15 -8.87
CA ASP A 57 9.50 0.28 -8.96
C ASP A 57 8.68 0.79 -7.75
N PHE A 58 8.86 0.19 -6.56
CA PHE A 58 8.21 0.70 -5.37
C PHE A 58 8.68 2.14 -5.09
N PRO A 59 7.76 3.11 -4.91
CA PRO A 59 8.13 4.51 -4.82
C PRO A 59 8.78 4.84 -3.47
N ASP A 60 9.83 5.67 -3.49
CA ASP A 60 10.51 6.13 -2.26
C ASP A 60 9.63 7.07 -1.44
N ASN A 61 8.85 7.90 -2.13
CA ASN A 61 7.97 8.91 -1.55
C ASN A 61 6.53 8.69 -2.00
N PRO A 62 5.54 9.14 -1.20
CA PRO A 62 4.15 9.10 -1.63
C PRO A 62 3.98 9.88 -2.95
N PRO A 63 3.26 9.32 -3.94
CA PRO A 63 3.09 9.94 -5.26
C PRO A 63 2.25 11.22 -5.22
N LEU A 64 1.44 11.38 -4.17
CA LEU A 64 0.64 12.57 -3.92
C LEU A 64 0.98 13.13 -2.54
N THR A 65 1.30 14.42 -2.48
CA THR A 65 1.55 15.16 -1.24
C THR A 65 0.34 16.01 -0.86
N PHE A 66 -0.07 15.89 0.39
CA PHE A 66 -1.15 16.68 1.00
C PHE A 66 -0.89 16.80 2.51
N ASP A 67 -1.75 17.53 3.22
CA ASP A 67 -1.71 17.53 4.68
C ASP A 67 -2.22 16.17 5.20
N TYR A 68 -1.28 15.24 5.35
CA TYR A 68 -1.51 13.87 5.77
C TYR A 68 -2.23 13.76 7.11
N THR A 69 -2.16 14.79 7.95
CA THR A 69 -2.71 14.80 9.31
C THR A 69 -4.04 15.53 9.42
N ASN A 70 -4.51 16.16 8.35
CA ASN A 70 -5.76 16.88 8.33
C ASN A 70 -6.95 15.90 8.30
N THR A 71 -7.74 15.93 9.37
CA THR A 71 -8.91 15.05 9.55
C THR A 71 -10.05 15.34 8.58
N ASN A 72 -10.03 16.46 7.86
CA ASN A 72 -11.01 16.71 6.80
C ASN A 72 -10.89 15.71 5.64
N PHE A 73 -9.72 15.06 5.47
CA PHE A 73 -9.52 14.06 4.43
C PHE A 73 -9.87 12.62 4.85
N SER A 74 -10.28 12.39 6.11
CA SER A 74 -10.43 11.03 6.67
C SER A 74 -11.42 10.11 5.91
N PHE A 75 -12.35 10.69 5.14
CA PHE A 75 -13.31 9.99 4.30
C PHE A 75 -13.32 10.50 2.85
N ASP A 76 -12.24 11.14 2.41
CA ASP A 76 -12.11 11.55 1.02
C ASP A 76 -11.98 10.31 0.12
N GLU A 77 -13.06 9.98 -0.60
CA GLU A 77 -13.10 8.83 -1.50
C GLU A 77 -12.06 8.90 -2.62
N SER A 78 -11.55 10.09 -2.97
CA SER A 78 -10.47 10.22 -3.95
C SER A 78 -9.11 9.75 -3.43
N LEU A 79 -8.95 9.63 -2.10
CA LEU A 79 -7.68 9.30 -1.43
C LEU A 79 -7.75 7.99 -0.64
N ILE A 80 -8.95 7.51 -0.28
CA ILE A 80 -9.15 6.35 0.60
C ILE A 80 -8.96 4.99 -0.11
N TYR A 81 -8.92 4.99 -1.45
CA TYR A 81 -8.70 3.80 -2.25
C TYR A 81 -7.29 3.77 -2.80
N ALA A 82 -6.55 2.72 -2.46
CA ALA A 82 -5.21 2.47 -3.00
C ALA A 82 -5.23 1.31 -4.00
N PRO A 83 -4.49 1.42 -5.13
CA PRO A 83 -4.34 0.33 -6.07
C PRO A 83 -3.68 -0.89 -5.43
N LYS A 84 -4.08 -2.08 -5.88
CA LYS A 84 -3.46 -3.35 -5.51
C LYS A 84 -2.23 -3.61 -6.35
N SER A 85 -1.11 -3.91 -5.71
CA SER A 85 0.15 -4.15 -6.41
C SER A 85 1.08 -5.08 -5.64
N THR A 86 2.09 -5.61 -6.35
CA THR A 86 3.17 -6.40 -5.77
C THR A 86 4.49 -5.76 -6.21
N LYS A 87 4.89 -4.71 -5.51
CA LYS A 87 6.10 -3.93 -5.80
C LYS A 87 7.12 -4.08 -4.68
N ALA A 88 8.40 -4.05 -5.03
CA ALA A 88 9.52 -4.07 -4.09
C ALA A 88 10.52 -2.94 -4.38
N LYS A 89 11.19 -2.44 -3.34
CA LYS A 89 12.35 -1.55 -3.51
C LYS A 89 13.62 -2.40 -3.53
N LYS A 90 14.42 -2.29 -4.58
CA LYS A 90 15.72 -2.98 -4.68
C LYS A 90 16.81 -2.09 -4.10
N LEU A 91 17.51 -2.59 -3.08
CA LEU A 91 18.64 -1.91 -2.46
C LEU A 91 19.96 -2.50 -2.95
N LYS A 92 20.99 -1.66 -3.06
CA LYS A 92 22.35 -2.12 -3.34
C LYS A 92 22.96 -2.71 -2.08
N PHE A 93 23.82 -3.71 -2.24
CA PHE A 93 24.64 -4.19 -1.15
C PHE A 93 25.51 -3.04 -0.61
N ASN A 94 25.66 -2.96 0.72
CA ASN A 94 26.32 -1.87 1.45
C ASN A 94 25.69 -0.47 1.30
N ALA A 95 24.43 -0.37 0.85
CA ALA A 95 23.70 0.89 0.92
C ALA A 95 23.33 1.25 2.37
N THR A 96 23.46 2.53 2.73
CA THR A 96 22.88 3.09 3.95
C THR A 96 21.66 3.90 3.54
N GLU A 97 20.49 3.50 4.05
CA GLU A 97 19.21 4.13 3.73
C GLU A 97 18.52 4.57 5.03
N GLU A 98 17.86 5.72 4.99
CA GLU A 98 16.97 6.16 6.05
C GLU A 98 15.52 5.94 5.61
N ILE A 99 14.72 5.31 6.47
CA ILE A 99 13.30 5.09 6.21
C ILE A 99 12.50 5.84 7.28
N VAL A 100 11.81 6.89 6.84
CA VAL A 100 10.88 7.65 7.68
C VAL A 100 9.46 7.17 7.41
N PHE A 101 8.76 6.74 8.45
CA PHE A 101 7.35 6.37 8.37
C PHE A 101 6.47 7.53 8.87
N GLN A 102 5.49 7.91 8.05
CA GLN A 102 4.53 8.97 8.32
C GLN A 102 3.13 8.36 8.38
N SER A 103 2.46 8.49 9.53
CA SER A 103 1.04 8.14 9.63
C SER A 103 0.16 9.20 8.97
N THR A 104 -1.02 8.79 8.53
CA THR A 104 -2.02 9.64 7.90
C THR A 104 -3.35 9.57 8.66
N ALA A 105 -4.16 10.62 8.64
CA ALA A 105 -5.41 10.73 9.38
C ALA A 105 -6.62 9.95 8.79
N PHE A 106 -6.41 8.98 7.89
CA PHE A 106 -7.51 8.14 7.36
C PHE A 106 -7.95 7.09 8.36
N LEU A 107 -9.26 6.82 8.44
CA LEU A 107 -10.03 5.76 9.14
C LEU A 107 -9.63 5.35 10.58
N ALA A 108 -8.35 5.25 10.88
CA ALA A 108 -7.77 5.09 12.19
C ALA A 108 -7.20 6.46 12.64
N VAL A 109 -8.05 7.31 13.22
CA VAL A 109 -7.61 8.45 14.02
C VAL A 109 -7.09 7.89 15.35
N GLY A 110 -5.84 7.42 15.36
CA GLY A 110 -5.23 6.82 16.55
C GLY A 110 -3.71 6.89 16.47
N SER A 111 -3.10 7.61 17.41
CA SER A 111 -1.68 7.55 17.71
C SER A 111 -1.39 6.33 18.59
N HIS A 112 -0.36 5.55 18.27
CA HIS A 112 0.27 4.60 19.17
C HIS A 112 1.52 5.23 19.80
#